data_AF-A0A978SJ33-F1
#
_entry.id   AF-A0A978SJ33-F1
#
_cell.length_a   1.000
_cell.length_b   1.000
_cell.length_c   1.000
_cell.angle_alpha   90.00
_cell.angle_beta   90.00
_cell.angle_gamma   90.00
#
_symmetry.space_group_name_H-M   'P 1'
#
loop_
_entity.id
_entity.type
_entity.pdbx_description
1 polymer ?
#
loop_
_entity_poly.entity_id
_entity_poly.type
_entity_poly.pdbx_seq_one_letter_code
_entity_poly.pdbx_strand_id
1 'polypeptide(L)'
;MQSFQNVLTLTSTTVLGFLVLNIAPAPAHAIGVGGEVLPPDAVVNGYSLTDAAEAITLWQDTYDPIYLPDFPFQLLSFASFDYTVAPNTYLFLPISSSNNSPPIIGDFPSTLAEAIPYTFGPEQIGGSFQITVDGQTTDIGPAYLTGPFKMALPNGGNTTFTLSAFLTPLAPGTHTVGFQGSLDGQAFRDYWTGLGETCDDPCLSFNFAYNVTAVPEPATMAGLALAGAGLGVLRRKKQKSVE
;
A
#
# COMPACT_ATOMS: atom_id res chain seq x y z
N MET A 1 13.62 20.86 -17.77
CA MET A 1 13.65 19.84 -16.70
C MET A 1 14.48 20.40 -15.56
N GLN A 2 13.89 20.56 -14.38
CA GLN A 2 14.55 21.13 -13.20
C GLN A 2 15.53 20.10 -12.63
N SER A 3 16.77 20.56 -12.45
CA SER A 3 17.90 19.81 -11.89
C SER A 3 17.67 19.59 -10.39
N PHE A 4 17.53 18.34 -9.97
CA PHE A 4 17.59 17.94 -8.57
C PHE A 4 19.07 17.69 -8.21
N GLN A 5 19.69 18.63 -7.50
CA GLN A 5 21.00 18.41 -6.90
C GLN A 5 20.84 17.80 -5.51
N ASN A 6 21.23 16.53 -5.37
CA ASN A 6 21.38 15.87 -4.08
C ASN A 6 22.75 16.23 -3.47
N VAL A 7 22.73 16.82 -2.28
CA VAL A 7 23.91 17.09 -1.45
C VAL A 7 24.15 15.88 -0.55
N LEU A 8 25.25 15.15 -0.78
CA LEU A 8 25.73 14.10 0.12
C LEU A 8 26.80 14.68 1.05
N THR A 9 26.53 14.74 2.35
CA THR A 9 27.53 15.11 3.37
C THR A 9 27.81 13.89 4.25
N LEU A 10 29.00 13.30 4.16
CA LEU A 10 29.46 12.24 5.08
C LEU A 10 30.30 12.87 6.20
N THR A 11 29.79 12.85 7.43
CA THR A 11 30.59 13.13 8.63
C THR A 11 30.77 11.86 9.45
N SER A 12 31.99 11.32 9.45
CA SER A 12 32.39 10.20 10.29
C SER A 12 32.64 10.68 11.72
N THR A 13 31.90 10.14 12.70
CA THR A 13 32.09 10.46 14.12
C THR A 13 32.31 9.17 14.90
N THR A 14 33.50 9.04 15.49
CA THR A 14 33.90 7.94 16.38
C THR A 14 33.25 8.14 17.75
N VAL A 15 32.46 7.17 18.22
CA VAL A 15 31.85 7.20 19.57
C VAL A 15 32.51 6.16 20.48
N LEU A 16 33.05 6.64 21.61
CA LEU A 16 33.60 5.87 22.72
C LEU A 16 32.45 5.29 23.57
N GLY A 17 32.47 3.99 23.84
CA GLY A 17 31.37 3.27 24.48
C GLY A 17 31.26 3.47 26.00
N PHE A 18 30.05 3.81 26.46
CA PHE A 18 29.58 3.59 27.83
C PHE A 18 28.54 2.47 27.80
N LEU A 19 28.80 1.36 28.52
CA LEU A 19 27.87 0.25 28.66
C LEU A 19 26.85 0.59 29.76
N VAL A 20 25.70 1.13 29.38
CA VAL A 20 24.53 1.31 30.27
C VAL A 20 23.65 0.06 30.14
N LEU A 21 23.49 -0.72 31.22
CA LEU A 21 22.50 -1.78 31.30
C LEU A 21 21.09 -1.17 31.37
N ASN A 22 20.47 -1.01 30.21
CA ASN A 22 19.05 -0.67 30.10
C ASN A 22 18.21 -1.90 30.43
N ILE A 23 17.48 -1.84 31.54
CA ILE A 23 16.36 -2.75 31.81
C ILE A 23 15.26 -2.36 30.82
N ALA A 24 15.21 -3.05 29.68
CA ALA A 24 14.18 -2.80 28.68
C ALA A 24 12.80 -3.13 29.28
N PRO A 25 11.83 -2.20 29.30
CA PRO A 25 10.47 -2.54 29.64
C PRO A 25 9.97 -3.63 28.69
N ALA A 26 9.27 -4.62 29.23
CA ALA A 26 8.65 -5.67 28.43
C ALA A 26 7.85 -5.02 27.29
N PRO A 27 7.97 -5.50 26.04
CA PRO A 27 7.22 -4.93 24.93
C PRO A 27 5.73 -5.04 25.30
N ALA A 28 5.09 -3.90 25.51
CA ALA A 28 3.65 -3.84 25.52
C ALA A 28 3.21 -4.46 24.19
N HIS A 29 2.45 -5.56 24.23
CA HIS A 29 1.81 -6.09 23.04
C HIS A 29 0.95 -4.97 22.49
N ALA A 30 1.45 -4.32 21.43
CA ALA A 30 0.73 -3.30 20.72
C ALA A 30 -0.61 -3.93 20.32
N ILE A 31 -1.70 -3.32 20.77
CA ILE A 31 -3.01 -3.56 20.21
C ILE A 31 -2.81 -3.47 18.69
N GLY A 32 -3.11 -4.54 17.96
CA GLY A 32 -2.82 -4.64 16.53
C GLY A 32 -3.21 -3.36 15.82
N VAL A 33 -2.24 -2.71 15.19
CA VAL A 33 -2.41 -1.36 14.61
C VAL A 33 -3.31 -1.42 13.37
N GLY A 34 -3.62 -2.62 12.88
CA GLY A 34 -4.33 -2.85 11.63
C GLY A 34 -3.42 -2.56 10.44
N GLY A 35 -3.96 -2.74 9.23
CA GLY A 35 -3.20 -2.55 7.99
C GLY A 35 -2.20 -3.66 7.69
N GLU A 36 -2.35 -4.85 8.29
CA GLU A 36 -1.56 -6.01 7.89
C GLU A 36 -1.85 -6.36 6.42
N VAL A 37 -0.80 -6.66 5.65
CA VAL A 37 -0.94 -7.21 4.30
C VAL A 37 -1.57 -8.59 4.40
N LEU A 38 -2.71 -8.77 3.74
CA LEU A 38 -3.43 -10.04 3.71
C LEU A 38 -2.72 -11.05 2.80
N PRO A 39 -2.84 -12.36 3.08
CA PRO A 39 -2.29 -13.39 2.21
C PRO A 39 -2.93 -13.32 0.81
N PRO A 40 -2.22 -13.80 -0.23
CA PRO A 40 -2.63 -13.65 -1.63
C PRO A 40 -3.94 -14.37 -2.01
N ASP A 41 -4.37 -15.34 -1.21
CA ASP A 41 -5.62 -16.08 -1.37
C ASP A 41 -6.77 -15.52 -0.51
N ALA A 42 -6.55 -14.39 0.19
CA ALA A 42 -7.60 -13.74 0.95
C ALA A 42 -8.76 -13.27 0.05
N VAL A 43 -9.97 -13.39 0.59
CA VAL A 43 -11.19 -12.89 -0.05
C VAL A 43 -11.77 -11.78 0.83
N VAL A 44 -11.77 -10.55 0.32
CA VAL A 44 -12.24 -9.35 1.03
C VAL A 44 -13.59 -8.95 0.46
N ASN A 45 -14.63 -9.01 1.31
CA ASN A 45 -16.00 -8.62 0.92
C ASN A 45 -16.49 -9.33 -0.37
N GLY A 46 -16.06 -10.58 -0.58
CA GLY A 46 -16.41 -11.39 -1.75
C GLY A 46 -15.47 -11.24 -2.96
N TYR A 47 -14.44 -10.38 -2.89
CA TYR A 47 -13.45 -10.20 -3.94
C TYR A 47 -12.14 -10.90 -3.59
N SER A 48 -11.63 -11.72 -4.50
CA SER A 48 -10.22 -12.16 -4.49
C SER A 48 -9.30 -11.04 -5.01
N LEU A 49 -7.99 -11.19 -4.86
CA LEU A 49 -7.02 -10.30 -5.51
C LEU A 49 -7.20 -10.29 -7.04
N THR A 50 -7.51 -11.44 -7.63
CA THR A 50 -7.71 -11.56 -9.08
C THR A 50 -8.92 -10.75 -9.54
N ASP A 51 -10.04 -10.86 -8.81
CA ASP A 51 -11.28 -10.13 -9.16
C ASP A 51 -11.07 -8.62 -9.06
N ALA A 52 -10.43 -8.14 -7.98
CA ALA A 52 -10.18 -6.72 -7.79
C ALA A 52 -9.19 -6.17 -8.82
N ALA A 53 -8.11 -6.90 -9.12
CA ALA A 53 -7.10 -6.51 -10.10
C ALA A 53 -7.65 -6.48 -11.54
N GLU A 54 -8.45 -7.47 -11.93
CA GLU A 54 -9.13 -7.47 -13.23
C GLU A 54 -10.05 -6.26 -13.37
N ALA A 55 -10.88 -6.00 -12.35
CA ALA A 55 -11.86 -4.92 -12.36
C ALA A 55 -11.22 -3.53 -12.50
N ILE A 56 -10.04 -3.29 -11.93
CA ILE A 56 -9.35 -1.98 -12.07
C ILE A 56 -8.48 -1.84 -13.31
N THR A 57 -8.30 -2.89 -14.12
CA THR A 57 -7.28 -2.87 -15.19
C THR A 57 -7.51 -1.72 -16.18
N LEU A 58 -8.75 -1.50 -16.64
CA LEU A 58 -9.07 -0.38 -17.54
C LEU A 58 -8.86 0.99 -16.88
N TRP A 59 -9.20 1.10 -15.60
CA TRP A 59 -9.01 2.33 -14.85
C TRP A 59 -7.51 2.64 -14.66
N GLN A 60 -6.67 1.64 -14.39
CA GLN A 60 -5.21 1.85 -14.27
C GLN A 60 -4.56 2.29 -15.58
N ASP A 61 -5.06 1.81 -16.72
CA ASP A 61 -4.51 2.16 -18.03
C ASP A 61 -4.87 3.58 -18.46
N THR A 62 -6.08 4.04 -18.08
CA THR A 62 -6.66 5.30 -18.57
C THR A 62 -6.72 6.42 -17.53
N TYR A 63 -6.75 6.07 -16.25
CA TYR A 63 -7.15 6.91 -15.13
C TYR A 63 -8.52 7.59 -15.31
N ASP A 64 -9.37 7.07 -16.19
CA ASP A 64 -10.69 7.65 -16.48
C ASP A 64 -11.73 7.16 -15.45
N PRO A 65 -12.33 8.06 -14.64
CA PRO A 65 -13.25 7.68 -13.56
C PRO A 65 -14.45 6.83 -13.97
N ILE A 66 -14.85 6.81 -15.25
CA ILE A 66 -15.94 5.92 -15.72
C ILE A 66 -15.60 4.44 -15.51
N TYR A 67 -14.31 4.08 -15.56
CA TYR A 67 -13.86 2.70 -15.37
C TYR A 67 -13.56 2.36 -13.90
N LEU A 68 -13.67 3.33 -12.98
CA LEU A 68 -13.40 3.07 -11.57
C LEU A 68 -14.52 2.19 -10.98
N PRO A 69 -14.21 0.95 -10.53
CA PRO A 69 -15.22 0.07 -9.98
C PRO A 69 -15.72 0.58 -8.62
N ASP A 70 -17.00 0.33 -8.33
CA ASP A 70 -17.59 0.58 -7.01
C ASP A 70 -17.25 -0.59 -6.06
N PHE A 71 -16.12 -0.48 -5.37
CA PHE A 71 -15.66 -1.51 -4.44
C PHE A 71 -16.15 -1.28 -3.01
N PRO A 72 -16.39 -2.37 -2.23
CA PRO A 72 -16.67 -2.29 -0.81
C PRO A 72 -15.39 -2.11 0.04
N PHE A 73 -14.32 -1.59 -0.54
CA PHE A 73 -13.02 -1.33 0.08
C PHE A 73 -12.39 -0.08 -0.56
N GLN A 74 -11.43 0.54 0.12
CA GLN A 74 -10.77 1.74 -0.39
C GLN A 74 -9.63 1.36 -1.35
N LEU A 75 -9.71 1.82 -2.60
CA LEU A 75 -8.59 1.80 -3.53
C LEU A 75 -7.57 2.89 -3.16
N LEU A 76 -6.33 2.51 -2.88
CA LEU A 76 -5.20 3.44 -2.76
C LEU A 76 -4.56 3.60 -4.13
N SER A 77 -4.46 4.82 -4.64
CA SER A 77 -3.98 5.05 -5.99
C SER A 77 -3.10 6.28 -6.15
N PHE A 78 -2.32 6.35 -7.22
CA PHE A 78 -1.46 7.51 -7.51
C PHE A 78 -2.21 8.81 -7.82
N ALA A 79 -3.54 8.79 -7.94
CA ALA A 79 -4.34 9.99 -8.13
C ALA A 79 -4.48 10.83 -6.84
N SER A 80 -4.29 10.22 -5.66
CA SER A 80 -4.31 10.91 -4.36
C SER A 80 -3.32 10.28 -3.38
N PHE A 81 -2.67 11.09 -2.55
CA PHE A 81 -1.79 10.61 -1.48
C PHE A 81 -2.42 10.72 -0.09
N ASP A 82 -3.60 11.31 0.03
CA ASP A 82 -4.30 11.50 1.29
C ASP A 82 -5.68 10.86 1.21
N TYR A 83 -6.00 9.99 2.16
CA TYR A 83 -7.26 9.28 2.24
C TYR A 83 -7.87 9.43 3.64
N THR A 84 -9.19 9.56 3.70
CA THR A 84 -9.97 9.39 4.94
C THR A 84 -10.92 8.23 4.73
N VAL A 85 -10.82 7.20 5.56
CA VAL A 85 -11.59 5.96 5.40
C VAL A 85 -12.49 5.73 6.60
N ALA A 86 -13.65 5.10 6.35
CA ALA A 86 -14.54 4.67 7.40
C ALA A 86 -13.87 3.59 8.28
N PRO A 87 -14.34 3.39 9.52
CA PRO A 87 -13.82 2.31 10.36
C PRO A 87 -14.06 0.95 9.70
N ASN A 88 -13.20 -0.03 9.95
CA ASN A 88 -13.28 -1.38 9.38
C ASN A 88 -13.24 -1.44 7.84
N THR A 89 -12.72 -0.40 7.18
CA THR A 89 -12.53 -0.39 5.72
C THR A 89 -11.24 -1.10 5.35
N TYR A 90 -11.35 -2.21 4.61
CA TYR A 90 -10.20 -2.84 3.96
C TYR A 90 -9.63 -1.93 2.89
N LEU A 91 -8.33 -2.06 2.60
CA LEU A 91 -7.66 -1.29 1.56
C LEU A 91 -7.20 -2.23 0.46
N PHE A 92 -7.26 -1.76 -0.79
CA PHE A 92 -6.65 -2.43 -1.93
C PHE A 92 -5.57 -1.53 -2.52
N LEU A 93 -4.36 -2.06 -2.64
CA LEU A 93 -3.18 -1.35 -3.12
C LEU A 93 -2.64 -2.02 -4.40
N PRO A 94 -2.89 -1.45 -5.59
CA PRO A 94 -2.13 -1.79 -6.78
C PRO A 94 -0.70 -1.26 -6.67
N ILE A 95 0.26 -2.15 -6.94
CA ILE A 95 1.70 -1.86 -6.80
C ILE A 95 2.31 -1.62 -8.17
N SER A 96 2.03 -2.51 -9.11
CA SER A 96 2.55 -2.45 -10.47
C SER A 96 1.56 -3.09 -11.43
N SER A 97 1.51 -2.56 -12.65
CA SER A 97 0.77 -3.14 -13.76
C SER A 97 1.67 -3.15 -14.98
N SER A 98 1.65 -4.26 -15.72
CA SER A 98 2.41 -4.41 -16.96
C SER A 98 1.49 -4.98 -18.03
N ASN A 99 1.56 -4.41 -19.22
CA ASN A 99 0.76 -4.85 -20.37
C ASN A 99 1.64 -4.96 -21.62
N ASN A 100 1.11 -5.59 -22.66
CA ASN A 100 1.81 -5.77 -23.94
C ASN A 100 1.59 -4.61 -24.93
N SER A 101 1.34 -3.39 -24.45
CA SER A 101 1.32 -2.23 -25.33
C SER A 101 2.74 -1.86 -25.79
N PRO A 102 2.95 -1.44 -27.06
CA PRO A 102 4.25 -0.99 -27.52
C PRO A 102 4.74 0.30 -26.81
N PRO A 103 6.04 0.44 -26.50
CA PRO A 103 7.09 -0.57 -26.70
C PRO A 103 7.02 -1.68 -25.65
N ILE A 104 7.11 -2.92 -26.11
CA ILE A 104 7.18 -4.09 -25.24
C ILE A 104 8.63 -4.25 -24.76
N ILE A 105 8.82 -4.37 -23.45
CA ILE A 105 10.11 -4.62 -22.83
C ILE A 105 10.28 -6.14 -22.70
N GLY A 106 11.35 -6.69 -23.27
CA GLY A 106 11.66 -8.12 -23.19
C GLY A 106 10.61 -9.02 -23.86
N ASP A 107 10.48 -10.25 -23.33
CA ASP A 107 9.57 -11.28 -23.84
C ASP A 107 8.27 -11.27 -23.04
N PHE A 108 7.29 -10.47 -23.48
CA PHE A 108 6.07 -10.29 -22.70
C PHE A 108 5.29 -11.62 -22.50
N PRO A 109 4.93 -11.96 -21.27
CA PRO A 109 4.34 -13.24 -20.93
C PRO A 109 2.92 -13.41 -21.47
N SER A 110 2.56 -14.64 -21.81
CA SER A 110 1.21 -14.99 -22.24
C SER A 110 0.41 -15.72 -21.15
N THR A 111 1.11 -16.23 -20.13
CA THR A 111 0.56 -16.96 -18.98
C THR A 111 1.11 -16.43 -17.65
N LEU A 112 0.43 -16.72 -16.54
CA LEU A 112 0.92 -16.34 -15.20
C LEU A 112 2.27 -17.00 -14.86
N ALA A 113 2.48 -18.25 -15.28
CA ALA A 113 3.71 -18.98 -15.05
C ALA A 113 4.91 -18.33 -15.75
N GLU A 114 4.71 -17.76 -16.95
CA GLU A 114 5.72 -16.96 -17.66
C GLU A 114 5.88 -15.56 -17.05
N ALA A 115 4.80 -15.01 -16.49
CA ALA A 115 4.84 -13.67 -15.90
C ALA A 115 5.66 -13.58 -14.62
N ILE A 116 5.76 -14.67 -13.84
CA ILE A 116 6.60 -14.70 -12.64
C ILE A 116 8.09 -14.44 -12.96
N PRO A 117 8.77 -15.24 -13.80
CA PRO A 117 10.16 -14.95 -14.16
C PRO A 117 10.30 -13.67 -14.98
N TYR A 118 9.27 -13.24 -15.72
CA TYR A 118 9.27 -11.93 -16.38
C TYR A 118 9.31 -10.78 -15.38
N THR A 119 8.46 -10.78 -14.35
CA THR A 119 8.37 -9.70 -13.36
C THR A 119 9.52 -9.74 -12.36
N PHE A 120 9.87 -10.90 -11.83
CA PHE A 120 10.79 -11.03 -10.68
C PHE A 120 12.17 -11.58 -11.06
N GLY A 121 12.33 -12.15 -12.26
CA GLY A 121 13.59 -12.72 -12.71
C GLY A 121 14.57 -11.67 -13.22
N PRO A 122 15.90 -11.92 -13.11
CA PRO A 122 16.92 -10.95 -13.47
C PRO A 122 17.06 -10.73 -14.99
N GLU A 123 16.46 -11.56 -15.83
CA GLU A 123 16.60 -11.46 -17.29
C GLU A 123 15.64 -10.45 -17.91
N GLN A 124 14.48 -10.22 -17.29
CA GLN A 124 13.38 -9.46 -17.87
C GLN A 124 13.20 -8.12 -17.13
N ILE A 125 12.21 -7.99 -16.26
CA ILE A 125 11.96 -6.77 -15.48
C ILE A 125 12.79 -6.71 -14.19
N GLY A 126 13.03 -7.84 -13.53
CA GLY A 126 13.85 -7.91 -12.30
C GLY A 126 13.32 -7.06 -11.16
N GLY A 127 12.02 -7.17 -10.90
CA GLY A 127 11.29 -6.43 -9.87
C GLY A 127 11.47 -6.99 -8.46
N SER A 128 11.68 -6.10 -7.49
CA SER A 128 11.57 -6.38 -6.05
C SER A 128 10.61 -5.37 -5.43
N PHE A 129 9.69 -5.82 -4.58
CA PHE A 129 8.60 -4.97 -4.09
C PHE A 129 8.31 -5.24 -2.61
N GLN A 130 7.97 -4.18 -1.89
CA GLN A 130 7.59 -4.25 -0.48
C GLN A 130 6.48 -3.25 -0.18
N ILE A 131 5.58 -3.61 0.73
CA ILE A 131 4.62 -2.69 1.34
C ILE A 131 5.08 -2.40 2.76
N THR A 132 5.01 -1.14 3.19
CA THR A 132 5.31 -0.73 4.56
C THR A 132 4.10 -0.04 5.17
N VAL A 133 3.61 -0.52 6.32
CA VAL A 133 2.51 0.11 7.06
C VAL A 133 3.00 0.47 8.46
N ASP A 134 3.01 1.77 8.77
CA ASP A 134 3.51 2.31 10.04
C ASP A 134 4.90 1.77 10.43
N GLY A 135 5.77 1.61 9.43
CA GLY A 135 7.14 1.10 9.61
C GLY A 135 7.26 -0.42 9.63
N GLN A 136 6.15 -1.19 9.55
CA GLN A 136 6.18 -2.64 9.37
C GLN A 136 6.19 -2.99 7.89
N THR A 137 7.24 -3.68 7.45
CA THR A 137 7.45 -4.02 6.04
C THR A 137 7.07 -5.47 5.74
N THR A 138 6.39 -5.68 4.62
CA THR A 138 6.04 -7.00 4.07
C THR A 138 6.57 -7.10 2.63
N ASP A 139 7.34 -8.16 2.34
CA ASP A 139 7.79 -8.47 0.99
C ASP A 139 6.62 -8.93 0.11
N ILE A 140 6.52 -8.35 -1.09
CA ILE A 140 5.48 -8.70 -2.08
C ILE A 140 6.12 -9.49 -3.21
N GLY A 141 5.88 -10.80 -3.18
CA GLY A 141 6.44 -11.75 -4.14
C GLY A 141 5.45 -12.27 -5.19
N PRO A 142 5.85 -13.33 -5.92
CA PRO A 142 5.07 -13.92 -7.02
C PRO A 142 3.62 -14.29 -6.72
N ALA A 143 3.30 -14.64 -5.47
CA ALA A 143 1.95 -15.05 -5.10
C ALA A 143 0.91 -13.90 -5.17
N TYR A 144 1.37 -12.65 -5.16
CA TYR A 144 0.51 -11.46 -5.29
C TYR A 144 0.32 -11.00 -6.74
N LEU A 145 0.95 -11.67 -7.71
CA LEU A 145 0.83 -11.36 -9.13
C LEU A 145 -0.43 -12.04 -9.70
N THR A 146 -1.24 -11.26 -10.40
CA THR A 146 -2.50 -11.71 -11.01
C THR A 146 -2.52 -11.44 -12.51
N GLY A 147 -3.37 -12.16 -13.24
CA GLY A 147 -3.45 -12.14 -14.70
C GLY A 147 -3.10 -13.50 -15.32
N PRO A 148 -3.04 -13.61 -16.66
CA PRO A 148 -3.26 -12.55 -17.64
C PRO A 148 -4.73 -12.14 -17.73
N PHE A 149 -5.01 -10.84 -17.72
CA PHE A 149 -6.33 -10.31 -18.05
C PHE A 149 -6.38 -9.99 -19.55
N LYS A 150 -7.39 -10.49 -20.26
CA LYS A 150 -7.53 -10.33 -21.72
C LYS A 150 -8.62 -9.29 -22.02
N MET A 151 -8.20 -8.05 -22.29
CA MET A 151 -9.10 -6.95 -22.63
C MET A 151 -8.40 -5.94 -23.53
N ALA A 152 -9.11 -5.32 -24.47
CA ALA A 152 -8.53 -4.28 -25.32
C ALA A 152 -8.23 -3.02 -24.50
N LEU A 153 -6.97 -2.57 -24.51
CA LEU A 153 -6.52 -1.38 -23.80
C LEU A 153 -6.40 -0.18 -24.77
N PRO A 154 -6.70 1.06 -24.34
CA PRO A 154 -6.55 2.24 -25.18
C PRO A 154 -5.13 2.50 -25.73
N ASN A 155 -4.09 2.01 -25.05
CA ASN A 155 -2.71 2.06 -25.54
C ASN A 155 -2.35 0.98 -26.58
N GLY A 156 -3.31 0.16 -27.02
CA GLY A 156 -3.11 -0.89 -28.02
C GLY A 156 -2.66 -2.24 -27.44
N GLY A 157 -2.45 -2.34 -26.12
CA GLY A 157 -2.27 -3.62 -25.43
C GLY A 157 -3.58 -4.43 -25.38
N ASN A 158 -3.45 -5.73 -25.11
CA ASN A 158 -4.59 -6.63 -24.93
C ASN A 158 -4.42 -7.67 -23.80
N THR A 159 -3.28 -7.64 -23.12
CA THR A 159 -2.93 -8.55 -22.03
C THR A 159 -2.29 -7.75 -20.91
N THR A 160 -2.80 -7.89 -19.70
CA THR A 160 -2.26 -7.21 -18.51
C THR A 160 -1.98 -8.20 -17.38
N PHE A 161 -0.93 -7.91 -16.60
CA PHE A 161 -0.66 -8.52 -15.31
C PHE A 161 -0.54 -7.44 -14.26
N THR A 162 -1.08 -7.70 -13.08
CA THR A 162 -1.14 -6.72 -11.99
C THR A 162 -0.60 -7.33 -10.71
N LEU A 163 0.37 -6.65 -10.11
CA LEU A 163 0.87 -6.92 -8.76
C LEU A 163 0.09 -6.04 -7.78
N SER A 164 -0.56 -6.65 -6.80
CA SER A 164 -1.43 -5.92 -5.86
C SER A 164 -1.58 -6.65 -4.54
N ALA A 165 -2.05 -5.95 -3.51
CA ALA A 165 -2.33 -6.55 -2.21
C ALA A 165 -3.58 -5.95 -1.57
N PHE A 166 -4.24 -6.74 -0.73
CA PHE A 166 -5.21 -6.25 0.24
C PHE A 166 -4.53 -5.99 1.57
N LEU A 167 -5.04 -5.01 2.30
CA LEU A 167 -4.65 -4.73 3.67
C LEU A 167 -5.88 -4.83 4.58
N THR A 168 -5.70 -5.34 5.79
CA THR A 168 -6.73 -5.28 6.84
C THR A 168 -7.09 -3.82 7.16
N PRO A 169 -8.27 -3.58 7.76
CA PRO A 169 -8.59 -2.24 8.22
C PRO A 169 -7.56 -1.69 9.21
N LEU A 170 -7.30 -0.40 9.12
CA LEU A 170 -6.43 0.32 10.05
C LEU A 170 -7.19 0.61 11.36
N ALA A 171 -6.47 0.63 12.48
CA ALA A 171 -7.00 1.15 13.73
C ALA A 171 -7.40 2.64 13.58
N PRO A 172 -8.23 3.21 14.46
CA PRO A 172 -8.54 4.64 14.38
C PRO A 172 -7.29 5.52 14.55
N GLY A 173 -7.07 6.47 13.64
CA GLY A 173 -5.90 7.34 13.65
C GLY A 173 -5.39 7.72 12.27
N THR A 174 -4.20 8.31 12.22
CA THR A 174 -3.47 8.58 10.97
C THR A 174 -2.34 7.59 10.84
N HIS A 175 -2.25 6.97 9.66
CA HIS A 175 -1.32 5.91 9.32
C HIS A 175 -0.57 6.25 8.05
N THR A 176 0.63 5.69 7.91
CA THR A 176 1.39 5.74 6.67
C THR A 176 1.36 4.38 6.01
N VAL A 177 0.77 4.30 4.83
CA VAL A 177 0.83 3.11 3.96
C VAL A 177 1.74 3.43 2.80
N GLY A 178 2.88 2.77 2.70
CA GLY A 178 3.81 2.95 1.60
C GLY A 178 4.02 1.67 0.81
N PHE A 179 4.49 1.83 -0.42
CA PHE A 179 5.12 0.74 -1.13
C PHE A 179 6.41 1.24 -1.78
N GLN A 180 7.37 0.33 -1.83
CA GLN A 180 8.68 0.57 -2.42
C GLN A 180 9.01 -0.58 -3.35
N GLY A 181 9.86 -0.30 -4.33
CA GLY A 181 10.39 -1.34 -5.18
C GLY A 181 11.52 -0.88 -6.06
N SER A 182 12.10 -1.83 -6.75
CA SER A 182 13.17 -1.63 -7.71
C SER A 182 12.95 -2.47 -8.95
N LEU A 183 13.35 -1.97 -10.12
CA LEU A 183 13.41 -2.73 -11.37
C LEU A 183 14.87 -2.79 -11.80
N ASP A 184 15.35 -4.00 -12.06
CA ASP A 184 16.78 -4.21 -12.32
C ASP A 184 17.11 -5.29 -13.34
N GLY A 185 16.10 -5.86 -14.00
CA GLY A 185 16.28 -6.93 -14.97
C GLY A 185 16.95 -6.46 -16.26
N GLN A 186 17.67 -7.37 -16.92
CA GLN A 186 18.46 -7.05 -18.11
C GLN A 186 17.63 -6.41 -19.22
N ALA A 187 16.45 -6.94 -19.54
CA ALA A 187 15.59 -6.35 -20.57
C ALA A 187 15.13 -4.92 -20.20
N PHE A 188 14.84 -4.68 -18.92
CA PHE A 188 14.53 -3.34 -18.43
C PHE A 188 15.74 -2.40 -18.56
N ARG A 189 16.94 -2.85 -18.18
CA ARG A 189 18.18 -2.07 -18.31
C ARG A 189 18.49 -1.73 -19.78
N ASP A 190 18.35 -2.70 -20.69
CA ASP A 190 18.56 -2.50 -22.13
C ASP A 190 17.57 -1.49 -22.71
N TYR A 191 16.30 -1.60 -22.31
CA TYR A 191 15.28 -0.62 -22.70
C TYR A 191 15.62 0.78 -22.18
N TRP A 192 15.93 0.91 -20.88
CA TRP A 192 16.20 2.19 -20.22
C TRP A 192 17.43 2.88 -20.82
N THR A 193 18.52 2.14 -21.02
CA THR A 193 19.74 2.66 -21.67
C THR A 193 19.53 2.95 -23.15
N GLY A 194 18.65 2.21 -23.83
CA GLY A 194 18.21 2.47 -25.20
C GLY A 194 17.48 3.82 -25.35
N LEU A 195 16.87 4.33 -24.28
CA LEU A 195 16.30 5.68 -24.23
C LEU A 195 17.36 6.77 -23.99
N GLY A 196 18.63 6.39 -23.81
CA GLY A 196 19.73 7.30 -23.51
C GLY A 196 19.91 7.61 -22.02
N GLU A 197 19.15 6.95 -21.15
CA GLU A 197 19.25 7.12 -19.71
C GLU A 197 20.40 6.29 -19.12
N THR A 198 21.02 6.80 -18.06
CA THR A 198 21.95 6.01 -17.26
C THR A 198 21.18 5.14 -16.28
N CYS A 199 21.72 3.96 -16.00
CA CYS A 199 21.09 2.95 -15.18
C CYS A 199 22.07 2.60 -14.05
N ASP A 200 21.79 3.10 -12.84
CA ASP A 200 22.55 2.78 -11.63
C ASP A 200 22.15 1.40 -11.09
N ASP A 201 22.66 0.99 -9.93
CA ASP A 201 22.31 -0.29 -9.30
C ASP A 201 21.48 -0.04 -8.02
N PRO A 202 20.17 -0.35 -7.98
CA PRO A 202 19.36 -0.88 -9.08
C PRO A 202 18.95 0.20 -10.11
N CYS A 203 18.57 -0.23 -11.31
CA CYS A 203 18.33 0.64 -12.47
C CYS A 203 17.26 1.71 -12.21
N LEU A 204 16.15 1.28 -11.60
CA LEU A 204 15.10 2.16 -11.14
C LEU A 204 14.72 1.76 -9.71
N SER A 205 14.65 2.74 -8.82
CA SER A 205 14.04 2.59 -7.50
C SER A 205 12.90 3.57 -7.35
N PHE A 206 11.84 3.15 -6.67
CA PHE A 206 10.72 4.02 -6.34
C PHE A 206 10.22 3.74 -4.93
N ASN A 207 9.70 4.80 -4.31
CA ASN A 207 9.14 4.76 -2.97
C ASN A 207 7.99 5.76 -2.90
N PHE A 208 6.80 5.27 -2.56
CA PHE A 208 5.60 6.08 -2.43
C PHE A 208 4.95 5.84 -1.07
N ALA A 209 4.31 6.88 -0.53
CA ALA A 209 3.62 6.82 0.74
C ALA A 209 2.28 7.55 0.66
N TYR A 210 1.25 6.92 1.22
CA TYR A 210 -0.10 7.43 1.41
C TYR A 210 -0.31 7.76 2.88
N ASN A 211 -0.92 8.90 3.17
CA ASN A 211 -1.45 9.21 4.48
C ASN A 211 -2.90 8.73 4.53
N VAL A 212 -3.20 7.76 5.40
CA VAL A 212 -4.55 7.20 5.55
C VAL A 212 -5.06 7.53 6.95
N THR A 213 -6.14 8.31 7.02
CA THR A 213 -6.83 8.62 8.26
C THR A 213 -8.05 7.71 8.41
N ALA A 214 -7.97 6.73 9.29
CA ALA A 214 -9.10 5.89 9.65
C ALA A 214 -9.93 6.58 10.74
N VAL A 215 -11.18 6.91 10.42
CA VAL A 215 -12.07 7.53 11.40
C VAL A 215 -12.48 6.51 12.48
N PRO A 216 -12.63 6.93 13.74
CA PRO A 216 -13.12 6.06 14.79
C PRO A 216 -14.57 5.65 14.52
N GLU A 217 -14.97 4.47 15.00
CA GLU A 217 -16.40 4.12 15.03
C GLU A 217 -17.15 5.21 15.82
N PRO A 218 -18.30 5.70 15.31
CA PRO A 218 -19.12 6.60 16.09
C PRO A 218 -19.45 5.88 17.39
N ALA A 219 -19.20 6.54 18.53
CA ALA A 219 -19.50 5.97 19.83
C ALA A 219 -20.96 5.49 19.84
N THR A 220 -21.16 4.19 19.76
CA THR A 220 -22.50 3.63 19.79
C THR A 220 -23.14 4.07 21.11
N MET A 221 -24.35 4.63 21.05
CA MET A 221 -25.06 5.14 22.23
C MET A 221 -25.14 4.13 23.39
N ALA A 222 -24.96 2.84 23.11
CA ALA A 222 -24.84 1.77 24.10
C ALA A 222 -23.62 1.94 25.05
N GLY A 223 -22.47 2.42 24.57
CA GLY A 223 -21.29 2.69 25.40
C GLY A 223 -21.46 3.91 26.31
N LEU A 224 -22.17 4.93 25.83
CA LEU A 224 -22.53 6.13 26.62
C LEU A 224 -23.53 5.81 27.74
N ALA A 225 -24.45 4.85 27.54
CA ALA A 225 -25.39 4.44 28.58
C ALA A 225 -24.72 3.72 29.77
N LEU A 226 -23.63 2.98 29.53
CA LEU A 226 -22.89 2.27 30.59
C LEU A 226 -21.91 3.18 31.36
N ALA A 227 -21.29 4.16 30.69
CA ALA A 227 -20.49 5.19 31.37
C ALA A 227 -21.34 6.15 32.22
N GLY A 228 -22.62 6.33 31.88
CA GLY A 228 -23.57 7.18 32.60
C GLY A 228 -24.17 6.58 33.88
N ALA A 229 -24.05 5.26 34.12
CA ALA A 229 -24.68 4.61 35.27
C ALA A 229 -23.87 4.70 36.58
N GLY A 230 -22.65 5.24 36.55
CA GLY A 230 -21.77 5.36 37.72
C GLY A 230 -21.76 6.73 38.44
N LEU A 231 -22.39 7.76 37.87
CA LEU A 231 -22.35 9.14 38.40
C LEU A 231 -23.68 9.57 39.01
N GLY A 232 -23.83 9.28 40.30
CA GLY A 232 -24.44 10.21 41.24
C GLY A 232 -25.97 10.15 41.40
N VAL A 233 -26.39 9.52 42.50
CA VAL A 233 -27.47 10.07 43.34
C VAL A 233 -27.02 11.47 43.80
N LEU A 234 -27.25 12.49 42.98
CA LEU A 234 -27.15 13.89 43.38
C LEU A 234 -28.33 14.20 44.31
N ARG A 235 -28.07 14.15 45.63
CA ARG A 235 -28.95 14.71 46.66
C ARG A 235 -29.26 16.17 46.31
N ARG A 236 -30.49 16.45 45.84
CA ARG A 236 -31.05 17.80 45.81
C ARG A 236 -31.03 18.38 47.23
N LYS A 237 -30.10 19.30 47.52
CA LYS A 237 -30.26 20.20 48.66
C LYS A 237 -31.40 21.17 48.31
N LYS A 238 -32.49 21.13 49.09
CA LYS A 238 -33.56 22.14 49.08
C LYS A 238 -32.93 23.51 49.36
N GLN A 239 -33.03 24.40 48.38
CA GLN A 239 -32.75 25.81 48.54
C GLN A 239 -33.92 26.44 49.31
N LYS A 240 -33.67 26.94 50.52
CA LYS A 240 -34.64 27.74 51.28
C LYS A 240 -34.68 29.14 50.67
N SER A 241 -35.85 29.57 50.21
CA SER A 241 -36.18 30.96 49.93
C SER A 241 -36.16 31.75 51.25
N VAL A 242 -35.45 32.86 51.25
CA VAL A 242 -35.50 33.88 52.30
C VAL A 242 -36.41 34.99 51.77
N GLU A 243 -37.44 35.32 52.55
CA GLU A 243 -38.33 36.47 52.39
C GLU A 243 -37.64 37.78 52.78
#